data_AF-A0A4V5QWU7-F1
#
_entry.id   AF-A0A4V5QWU7-F1
#
_cell.length_a   1.000
_cell.length_b   1.000
_cell.length_c   1.000
_cell.angle_alpha   90.00
_cell.angle_beta   90.00
_cell.angle_gamma   90.00
#
_symmetry.space_group_name_H-M   'P 1'
#
loop_
_entity.id
_entity.type
_entity.pdbx_description
1 polymer ?
#
loop_
_entity_poly.entity_id
_entity_poly.type
_entity_poly.pdbx_seq_one_letter_code
_entity_poly.pdbx_strand_id
1 'polypeptide(L)'
;VHDLALDQEPNIEFFKPWFAKIPNWLNEGKQPYLMIHTPDNNHAPELAIAIYKQLQKQVSESTSLLLPDLAQFPAQKGNNQISMF
;
A
#
# COMPACT_ATOMS: atom_id res chain seq x y z
N VAL A 1 -5.35 21.71 -14.13
CA VAL A 1 -4.54 20.54 -13.78
C VAL A 1 -4.35 20.57 -12.27
N HIS A 2 -5.03 19.69 -11.54
CA HIS A 2 -4.85 19.59 -10.09
C HIS A 2 -3.51 18.90 -9.86
N ASP A 3 -2.65 19.48 -9.04
CA ASP A 3 -1.27 19.05 -8.89
C ASP A 3 -1.21 17.77 -8.04
N LEU A 4 -0.77 16.67 -8.65
CA LEU A 4 -0.75 15.33 -8.06
C LEU A 4 0.10 15.22 -6.78
N ALA A 5 1.07 16.11 -6.57
CA ALA A 5 1.93 16.06 -5.40
C ALA A 5 1.23 16.61 -4.15
N LEU A 6 0.41 17.66 -4.31
CA LEU A 6 -0.26 18.36 -3.22
C LEU A 6 -1.26 17.48 -2.43
N ASP A 7 -1.92 16.52 -3.08
CA ASP A 7 -2.87 15.62 -2.41
C ASP A 7 -2.21 14.39 -1.76
N GLN A 8 -0.97 14.06 -2.11
CA GLN A 8 -0.29 12.86 -1.57
C GLN A 8 0.30 13.15 -0.19
N GLU A 9 0.85 14.35 0.02
CA GLU A 9 1.50 14.78 1.25
C GLU A 9 0.59 14.71 2.50
N PRO A 10 -0.63 15.29 2.51
CA PRO A 10 -1.51 15.21 3.68
C PRO A 10 -1.95 13.76 3.95
N ASN A 11 -2.19 12.97 2.91
CA ASN A 11 -2.62 11.57 3.07
C ASN A 11 -1.53 10.69 3.71
N ILE A 12 -0.25 10.91 3.36
CA ILE A 12 0.88 10.21 3.99
C ILE A 12 1.05 10.65 5.45
N GLU A 13 0.87 11.94 5.75
CA GLU A 13 0.91 12.47 7.13
C GLU A 13 -0.14 11.77 8.02
N PHE A 14 -1.38 11.63 7.54
CA PHE A 14 -2.43 10.91 8.26
C PHE A 14 -2.12 9.41 8.43
N PHE A 15 -1.33 8.82 7.54
CA PHE A 15 -0.94 7.42 7.62
C PHE A 15 0.23 7.16 8.59
N LYS A 16 0.97 8.19 9.02
CA LYS A 16 2.11 8.08 9.93
C LYS A 16 1.95 7.13 11.12
N PRO A 17 0.87 7.18 11.93
CA PRO A 17 0.72 6.27 13.07
C PRO A 17 0.69 4.78 12.65
N TRP A 18 0.22 4.49 11.44
CA TRP A 18 0.11 3.12 10.92
C TRP A 18 1.46 2.54 10.49
N PHE A 19 2.42 3.38 10.07
CA PHE A 19 3.78 2.93 9.79
C PHE A 19 4.47 2.32 11.01
N ALA A 20 4.13 2.76 12.23
CA ALA A 20 4.60 2.12 13.45
C ALA A 20 3.75 0.91 13.86
N LYS A 21 2.43 0.96 13.64
CA LYS A 21 1.51 -0.09 14.12
C LYS A 21 1.60 -1.38 13.31
N ILE A 22 1.73 -1.28 11.98
CA ILE A 22 1.74 -2.46 11.11
C ILE A 22 2.96 -3.36 11.37
N PRO A 23 4.21 -2.85 11.46
CA PRO A 23 5.36 -3.69 11.81
C PRO A 23 5.20 -4.41 13.15
N ASN A 24 4.61 -3.75 14.14
CA ASN A 24 4.30 -4.39 15.43
C ASN A 24 3.36 -5.58 15.26
N TRP A 25 2.29 -5.42 14.49
CA TRP A 25 1.38 -6.53 14.18
C TRP A 25 2.06 -7.67 13.41
N LEU A 26 2.95 -7.35 12.49
CA LEU A 26 3.73 -8.34 11.76
C LEU A 26 4.67 -9.11 12.70
N ASN A 27 5.33 -8.44 13.65
CA ASN A 27 6.12 -9.08 14.71
C ASN A 27 5.28 -9.99 15.61
N GLU A 28 4.01 -9.64 15.86
CA GLU A 28 3.05 -10.49 16.57
C GLU A 28 2.53 -11.66 15.72
N GLY A 29 3.03 -11.85 14.50
CA GLY A 29 2.63 -12.92 13.58
C GLY A 29 1.26 -12.70 12.90
N LYS A 30 0.73 -11.47 12.93
CA LYS A 30 -0.53 -11.13 12.25
C LYS A 30 -0.29 -10.86 10.76
N GLN A 31 -1.35 -10.99 9.96
CA GLN A 31 -1.33 -10.75 8.51
C GLN A 31 -2.40 -9.72 8.15
N PRO A 32 -2.12 -8.41 8.31
CA PRO A 32 -3.10 -7.37 8.04
C PRO A 32 -3.33 -7.20 6.53
N TYR A 33 -4.58 -6.92 6.16
CA TYR A 33 -4.95 -6.46 4.83
C TYR A 33 -5.12 -4.94 4.85
N LEU A 34 -4.44 -4.23 3.94
CA LEU A 34 -4.50 -2.78 3.80
C LEU A 34 -5.14 -2.41 2.46
N MET A 35 -6.20 -1.61 2.50
CA MET A 35 -6.88 -1.08 1.32
C MET A 35 -6.85 0.45 1.38
N ILE A 36 -6.40 1.09 0.31
CA ILE A 36 -6.32 2.54 0.20
C ILE A 36 -7.45 3.02 -0.71
N HIS A 37 -8.24 3.98 -0.22
CA HIS A 37 -9.30 4.64 -0.98
C HIS A 37 -9.12 6.16 -0.86
N THR A 38 -9.43 6.89 -1.92
CA THR A 38 -9.54 8.35 -1.90
C THR A 38 -10.95 8.73 -2.34
N PRO A 39 -11.48 9.91 -2.00
CA PRO A 39 -12.87 10.28 -2.31
C PRO A 39 -13.25 10.08 -3.78
N ASP A 40 -12.35 10.43 -4.70
CA ASP A 40 -12.54 10.28 -6.14
C ASP A 40 -11.88 9.03 -6.73
N ASN A 41 -11.19 8.21 -5.92
CA ASN A 41 -10.38 7.04 -6.30
C ASN A 41 -9.30 7.22 -7.37
N ASN A 42 -9.25 8.35 -8.07
CA ASN A 42 -8.35 8.59 -9.20
C ASN A 42 -6.87 8.41 -8.84
N HIS A 43 -6.46 8.80 -7.63
CA HIS A 43 -5.07 8.74 -7.15
C HIS A 43 -4.83 7.66 -6.09
N ALA A 44 -5.83 6.82 -5.81
CA ALA A 44 -5.70 5.73 -4.85
C ALA A 44 -4.59 4.72 -5.24
N PRO A 45 -4.38 4.38 -6.53
CA PRO A 45 -3.29 3.49 -6.93
C PRO A 45 -1.89 4.07 -6.65
N GLU A 46 -1.64 5.33 -7.01
CA GLU A 46 -0.35 5.97 -6.73
C GLU A 46 -0.08 6.08 -5.23
N LEU A 47 -1.10 6.46 -4.45
CA LEU A 47 -0.99 6.56 -3.00
C LEU A 47 -0.68 5.21 -2.36
N ALA A 48 -1.34 4.14 -2.82
CA ALA A 48 -1.08 2.79 -2.34
C ALA A 48 0.37 2.36 -2.59
N ILE A 49 0.90 2.66 -3.79
CA ILE A 49 2.30 2.37 -4.13
C ILE A 49 3.25 3.16 -3.22
N ALA A 50 2.98 4.45 -2.99
CA ALA A 50 3.81 5.30 -2.14
C ALA A 50 3.85 4.80 -0.69
N ILE A 51 2.68 4.53 -0.10
CA ILE A 51 2.55 3.97 1.25
C ILE A 51 3.26 2.61 1.34
N TYR A 52 3.09 1.74 0.34
CA TYR A 52 3.71 0.41 0.35
C TYR A 52 5.24 0.48 0.38
N LYS A 53 5.84 1.34 -0.45
CA LYS A 53 7.30 1.53 -0.48
C LYS A 53 7.84 2.02 0.86
N GLN A 54 7.16 2.97 1.48
CA GLN A 54 7.55 3.46 2.80
C GLN A 54 7.39 2.38 3.89
N LEU A 55 6.31 1.60 3.82
CA LEU A 55 6.07 0.49 4.73
C LEU A 55 7.12 -0.61 4.57
N GLN A 56 7.52 -0.96 3.33
CA GLN A 56 8.59 -1.93 3.07
C GLN A 56 9.89 -1.51 3.75
N LYS A 57 10.26 -0.23 3.67
CA LYS A 57 11.43 0.30 4.39
C LYS A 57 11.27 0.15 5.91
N GLN A 58 10.16 0.60 6.48
CA GLN A 58 9.92 0.53 7.93
C GLN A 58 9.88 -0.90 8.47
N VAL A 59 9.26 -1.83 7.73
CA VAL A 59 9.20 -3.25 8.08
C VAL A 59 10.60 -3.85 8.03
N SER A 60 11.39 -3.56 7.01
CA SER A 60 12.77 -4.05 6.91
C SER A 60 13.67 -3.54 8.03
N GLU A 61 13.40 -2.34 8.55
CA GLU A 61 14.14 -1.73 9.67
C GLU A 61 13.67 -2.23 11.05
N SER A 62 12.39 -2.59 11.21
CA SER A 62 11.76 -2.85 12.53
C SER A 62 11.40 -4.31 12.79
N THR A 63 11.53 -5.18 11.79
CA THR A 63 11.03 -6.55 11.78
C THR A 63 12.08 -7.44 11.11
N SER A 64 12.14 -8.73 11.45
CA SER A 64 12.97 -9.69 10.69
C SER A 64 12.33 -10.14 9.36
N LEU A 65 11.17 -9.57 9.01
CA LEU A 65 10.40 -9.87 7.82
C LEU A 65 10.74 -8.89 6.71
N LEU A 66 10.62 -9.34 5.46
CA LEU A 66 10.78 -8.50 4.28
C LEU A 66 9.47 -8.52 3.49
N LEU A 67 8.96 -7.34 3.16
CA LEU A 67 7.82 -7.24 2.24
C LEU A 67 8.32 -7.41 0.80
N PRO A 68 7.63 -8.20 -0.04
CA PRO A 68 8.03 -8.41 -1.42
C PRO A 68 7.92 -7.13 -2.25
N ASP A 69 8.58 -7.07 -3.41
CA ASP A 69 8.33 -5.98 -4.35
C ASP A 69 6.92 -6.07 -4.95
N LEU A 70 6.34 -4.90 -5.28
CA LEU A 70 5.07 -4.84 -5.97
C LEU A 70 5.19 -5.44 -7.36
N ALA A 71 4.20 -6.25 -7.76
CA ALA A 71 4.13 -6.81 -9.09
C ALA A 71 4.00 -5.70 -10.15
N GLN A 72 4.65 -5.90 -11.31
CA GLN A 72 4.48 -5.00 -12.45
C GLN A 72 3.04 -5.06 -12.96
N PHE A 73 2.45 -3.91 -13.27
CA PHE A 73 1.12 -3.85 -13.86
C PHE A 73 1.09 -4.40 -15.31
N PRO A 74 0.05 -5.17 -15.70
CA PRO A 74 -0.98 -5.74 -14.84
C PRO A 74 -0.40 -6.92 -14.04
N ALA A 75 -0.71 -6.94 -12.74
CA ALA A 75 -0.22 -7.99 -11.83
C ALA A 75 -0.70 -9.39 -12.23
N GLN A 76 -1.83 -9.46 -12.95
CA GLN A 76 -2.35 -10.66 -13.56
C GLN A 76 -2.29 -10.51 -15.09
N LYS A 77 -1.40 -11.28 -15.73
CA LYS A 77 -1.25 -11.32 -17.20
C LYS A 77 -2.18 -12.36 -17.88
N GLY A 78 -3.08 -12.99 -17.13
CA GLY A 78 -3.98 -14.03 -17.62
C GLY A 78 -5.44 -13.57 -17.73
N ASN A 79 -6.21 -14.19 -18.63
CA ASN A 79 -7.67 -14.07 -18.69
C ASN A 79 -8.30 -14.67 -17.43
N ASN A 80 -8.23 -13.96 -16.31
CA ASN A 80 -9.01 -14.25 -15.10
C ASN A 80 -10.42 -13.70 -15.25
N GLN A 81 -11.01 -13.85 -16.44
CA GLN A 81 -12.42 -13.58 -16.62
C GLN A 81 -13.15 -14.66 -15.82
N ILE A 82 -13.68 -14.27 -14.66
CA ILE A 82 -14.63 -15.12 -13.94
C ILE A 82 -15.78 -15.32 -14.92
N SER A 83 -15.87 -16.52 -15.50
CA SER A 83 -16.97 -16.87 -16.39
C SER A 83 -18.22 -16.92 -15.52
N MET A 84 -18.94 -15.79 -15.47
CA MET A 84 -20.33 -15.78 -15.09
C MET A 84 -21.06 -16.42 -16.27
N PHE A 85 -21.28 -17.73 -16.19
CA PHE A 85 -22.41 -18.32 -16.89
C PHE A 85 -23.67 -17.51 -16.59
#